data_AF-M5JP74-F1
#
_entry.id   AF-M5JP74-F1
#
_cell.length_a   1.000
_cell.length_b   1.000
_cell.length_c   1.000
_cell.angle_alpha   90.00
_cell.angle_beta   90.00
_cell.angle_gamma   90.00
#
_symmetry.space_group_name_H-M   'P 1'
#
loop_
_entity.id
_entity.type
_entity.pdbx_description
1 polymer ?
#
loop_
_entity_poly.entity_id
_entity_poly.type
_entity_poly.pdbx_seq_one_letter_code
_entity_poly.pdbx_strand_id
1 'polypeptide(L)'
;MSEPIKEPGYTSSRRYLWGSFYLAWAVIIILVAAASFGSEQAVAIAPIVVPSMVALIVGVLGVHRGFGSVDYWAQAKALFIDRREDRP
;
A
#
# COMPACT_ATOMS: atom_id res chain seq x y z
N MET A 1 19.84 -27.79 1.69
CA MET A 1 18.85 -27.68 0.60
C MET A 1 18.17 -26.34 0.76
N SER A 2 18.56 -25.37 -0.05
CA SER A 2 18.01 -24.01 -0.04
C SER A 2 16.49 -24.03 -0.29
N GLU A 3 15.69 -23.47 0.62
CA GLU A 3 14.25 -23.29 0.34
C GLU A 3 14.05 -22.28 -0.81
N PRO A 4 13.12 -22.54 -1.73
CA PRO A 4 12.79 -21.59 -2.80
C PRO A 4 12.09 -20.35 -2.25
N ILE A 5 12.25 -19.22 -2.93
CA ILE A 5 11.57 -17.95 -2.61
C ILE A 5 10.05 -18.21 -2.57
N LYS A 6 9.39 -17.85 -1.46
CA LYS A 6 7.98 -18.12 -1.18
C LYS A 6 7.23 -16.82 -0.91
N GLU A 7 6.01 -16.69 -1.44
CA GLU A 7 5.17 -15.53 -1.14
C GLU A 7 4.81 -15.52 0.35
N PRO A 8 5.05 -14.41 1.07
CA PRO A 8 4.81 -14.34 2.50
C PRO A 8 3.30 -14.35 2.83
N GLY A 9 2.93 -15.06 3.89
CA GLY A 9 1.54 -15.41 4.23
C GLY A 9 0.69 -14.31 4.90
N TYR A 10 1.10 -13.03 4.87
CA TYR A 10 0.39 -11.94 5.56
C TYR A 10 -0.88 -11.47 4.83
N THR A 11 -1.86 -12.36 4.66
CA THR A 11 -3.10 -12.08 3.92
C THR A 11 -4.00 -11.04 4.58
N SER A 12 -4.03 -11.00 5.92
CA SER A 12 -4.87 -10.05 6.69
C SER A 12 -4.44 -8.59 6.47
N SER A 13 -3.13 -8.32 6.59
CA SER A 13 -2.55 -6.99 6.37
C SER A 13 -2.81 -6.48 4.95
N ARG A 14 -2.78 -7.37 3.95
CA ARG A 14 -3.06 -7.03 2.55
C ARG A 14 -4.51 -6.55 2.35
N ARG A 15 -5.50 -7.20 2.96
CA ARG A 15 -6.92 -6.79 2.86
C ARG A 15 -7.16 -5.41 3.47
N TYR A 16 -6.58 -5.15 4.64
CA TYR A 16 -6.72 -3.87 5.32
C TYR A 16 -6.11 -2.70 4.52
N LEU A 17 -4.93 -2.93 3.92
CA LEU A 17 -4.27 -1.94 3.05
C LEU A 17 -5.16 -1.60 1.84
N TRP A 18 -5.67 -2.60 1.14
CA TRP A 18 -6.56 -2.37 -0.01
C TRP A 18 -7.89 -1.72 0.40
N GLY A 19 -8.48 -2.13 1.52
CA GLY A 19 -9.70 -1.50 2.06
C GLY A 19 -9.50 -0.01 2.35
N SER A 20 -8.39 0.35 3.00
CA SER A 20 -8.04 1.74 3.30
C SER A 20 -7.81 2.57 2.03
N PHE A 21 -7.15 1.98 1.02
CA PHE A 21 -6.92 2.60 -0.28
C PHE A 21 -8.23 2.91 -1.02
N TYR A 22 -9.13 1.94 -1.12
CA TYR A 22 -10.43 2.14 -1.78
C TYR A 22 -11.32 3.12 -1.03
N LEU A 23 -11.29 3.10 0.31
CA LEU A 23 -12.06 4.02 1.12
C LEU A 23 -11.59 5.47 0.95
N ALA A 24 -10.27 5.71 0.89
CA ALA A 24 -9.73 7.04 0.64
C ALA A 24 -10.17 7.60 -0.72
N TRP A 25 -10.16 6.78 -1.78
CA TRP A 25 -10.72 7.16 -3.08
C TRP A 25 -12.22 7.44 -3.02
N ALA A 26 -12.99 6.60 -2.34
CA ALA A 26 -14.42 6.79 -2.18
C ALA A 26 -14.74 8.15 -1.52
N VAL A 27 -14.00 8.53 -0.47
CA VAL A 27 -14.16 9.84 0.17
C VAL A 27 -13.91 10.98 -0.81
N ILE A 28 -12.85 10.92 -1.61
CA ILE A 28 -12.55 11.94 -2.63
C ILE A 28 -13.67 12.02 -3.66
N ILE A 29 -14.15 10.88 -4.17
CA ILE A 29 -15.20 10.83 -5.20
C ILE A 29 -16.52 11.38 -4.66
N ILE A 30 -16.90 11.03 -3.44
CA ILE A 30 -18.10 11.55 -2.77
C ILE A 30 -18.00 13.07 -2.63
N LEU A 31 -16.85 13.57 -2.20
CA LEU A 31 -16.63 15.00 -2.05
C LEU A 31 -16.74 15.75 -3.39
N VAL A 32 -16.12 15.22 -4.43
CA VAL A 32 -16.18 15.78 -5.80
C VAL A 32 -17.61 15.76 -6.33
N ALA A 33 -18.35 14.68 -6.11
CA ALA A 33 -19.75 14.59 -6.50
C ALA A 33 -20.59 15.65 -5.77
N ALA A 34 -20.45 15.75 -4.45
CA ALA A 34 -21.18 16.74 -3.64
C ALA A 34 -20.87 18.19 -4.06
N ALA A 35 -19.59 18.51 -4.33
CA ALA A 35 -19.18 19.80 -4.86
C ALA A 35 -19.79 20.05 -6.25
N SER A 36 -19.86 19.03 -7.11
CA SER A 36 -20.47 19.13 -8.45
C SER A 36 -21.98 19.38 -8.40
N PHE A 37 -22.66 18.98 -7.33
CA PHE A 37 -24.07 19.32 -7.07
C PHE A 37 -24.26 20.70 -6.39
N GLY A 38 -23.19 21.49 -6.26
CA GLY A 38 -23.25 22.85 -5.70
C GLY A 38 -23.17 22.93 -4.18
N SER A 39 -22.71 21.88 -3.49
CA SER A 39 -22.52 21.93 -2.03
C SER A 39 -21.34 22.83 -1.66
N GLU A 40 -21.63 24.02 -1.13
CA GLU A 40 -20.60 24.94 -0.60
C GLU A 40 -19.78 24.31 0.52
N GLN A 41 -20.43 23.49 1.36
CA GLN A 41 -19.76 22.80 2.47
C GLN A 41 -18.75 21.77 1.98
N ALA A 42 -19.05 21.05 0.89
CA ALA A 42 -18.11 20.10 0.29
C ALA A 42 -16.85 20.82 -0.24
N VAL A 43 -17.03 21.99 -0.88
CA VAL A 43 -15.92 22.82 -1.35
C VAL A 43 -15.11 23.37 -0.17
N ALA A 44 -15.76 23.80 0.90
CA ALA A 44 -15.12 24.39 2.08
C ALA A 44 -14.19 23.42 2.81
N ILE A 45 -14.54 22.12 2.88
CA ILE A 45 -13.71 21.12 3.57
C ILE A 45 -12.65 20.49 2.66
N ALA A 46 -12.77 20.66 1.33
CA ALA A 46 -11.88 20.05 0.35
C ALA A 46 -10.37 20.32 0.58
N PRO A 47 -9.94 21.54 0.97
CA PRO A 47 -8.52 21.83 1.21
C PRO A 47 -7.89 21.00 2.34
N ILE A 48 -8.69 20.42 3.24
CA ILE A 48 -8.21 19.57 4.33
C ILE A 48 -8.37 18.09 3.95
N VAL A 49 -9.55 17.72 3.45
CA VAL A 49 -9.90 16.32 3.18
C VAL A 49 -9.10 15.77 1.99
N VAL A 50 -8.96 16.52 0.91
CA VAL A 50 -8.29 16.01 -0.30
C VAL A 50 -6.81 15.71 -0.03
N PRO A 51 -5.99 16.63 0.53
CA PRO A 51 -4.58 16.33 0.81
C PRO A 51 -4.39 15.18 1.80
N SER A 52 -5.24 15.07 2.82
CA SER A 52 -5.15 13.98 3.80
C SER A 52 -5.49 12.62 3.18
N MET A 53 -6.53 12.53 2.33
CA MET A 53 -6.84 11.30 1.61
C MET A 53 -5.73 10.91 0.63
N VAL A 54 -5.13 11.88 -0.07
CA VAL A 54 -3.97 11.63 -0.96
C VAL A 54 -2.77 11.14 -0.16
N ALA A 55 -2.49 11.72 1.01
CA ALA A 55 -1.41 11.26 1.88
C ALA A 55 -1.64 9.81 2.34
N LEU A 56 -2.88 9.43 2.67
CA LEU A 56 -3.22 8.04 2.99
C LEU A 56 -3.02 7.12 1.79
N ILE A 57 -3.45 7.51 0.60
CA ILE A 57 -3.27 6.73 -0.64
C ILE A 57 -1.78 6.47 -0.91
N VAL A 58 -0.96 7.52 -0.86
CA VAL A 58 0.50 7.42 -1.07
C VAL A 58 1.14 6.58 0.02
N GLY A 59 0.78 6.80 1.28
CA GLY A 59 1.29 6.02 2.41
C GLY A 59 0.99 4.54 2.27
N VAL A 60 -0.25 4.19 1.94
CA VAL A 60 -0.68 2.79 1.75
C VAL A 60 0.00 2.15 0.54
N LEU A 61 0.08 2.85 -0.61
CA LEU A 61 0.80 2.35 -1.78
C LEU A 61 2.30 2.17 -1.52
N GLY A 62 2.90 3.12 -0.79
CA GLY A 62 4.31 3.10 -0.39
C GLY A 62 4.62 1.92 0.53
N VAL A 63 3.79 1.72 1.56
CA VAL A 63 3.86 0.54 2.45
C VAL A 63 3.69 -0.75 1.65
N HIS A 64 2.64 -0.84 0.83
CA HIS A 64 2.35 -2.06 0.09
C HIS A 64 3.47 -2.45 -0.88
N ARG A 65 4.00 -1.49 -1.65
CA ARG A 65 5.10 -1.73 -2.60
C ARG A 65 6.45 -1.87 -1.90
N GLY A 66 6.71 -1.07 -0.89
CA GLY A 66 7.95 -1.07 -0.11
C GLY A 66 8.16 -2.39 0.62
N PHE A 67 7.21 -2.81 1.46
CA PHE A 67 7.32 -4.07 2.20
C PHE A 67 7.37 -5.29 1.27
N GLY A 68 6.62 -5.29 0.17
CA GLY A 68 6.70 -6.36 -0.83
C GLY A 68 8.09 -6.49 -1.44
N SER A 69 8.70 -5.37 -1.87
CA SER A 69 10.05 -5.40 -2.47
C SER A 69 11.14 -5.83 -1.49
N VAL A 70 11.06 -5.40 -0.23
CA VAL A 70 12.04 -5.71 0.83
C VAL A 70 11.99 -7.20 1.19
N ASP A 71 10.80 -7.79 1.26
CA ASP A 71 10.65 -9.20 1.59
C ASP A 71 11.27 -10.11 0.51
N TYR A 72 10.98 -9.84 -0.77
CA TYR A 72 11.63 -10.55 -1.88
C TYR A 72 13.15 -10.35 -1.91
N TRP A 73 13.63 -9.13 -1.63
CA TRP A 73 15.06 -8.85 -1.55
C TRP A 73 15.73 -9.62 -0.41
N ALA A 74 15.10 -9.69 0.76
CA ALA A 74 15.61 -10.44 1.91
C ALA A 74 15.69 -11.95 1.62
N GLN A 75 14.64 -12.53 1.03
CA GLN A 75 14.62 -13.93 0.61
C GLN A 75 15.69 -14.22 -0.46
N ALA A 76 15.86 -13.35 -1.44
CA ALA A 76 16.91 -13.48 -2.45
C ALA A 76 18.31 -13.43 -1.82
N LYS A 77 18.56 -12.49 -0.89
CA LYS A 77 19.83 -12.39 -0.17
C LYS A 77 20.13 -13.64 0.65
N ALA A 78 19.14 -14.19 1.35
CA ALA A 78 19.28 -15.44 2.10
C ALA A 78 19.67 -16.61 1.19
N LEU A 79 19.01 -16.73 0.03
CA LEU A 79 19.33 -17.76 -0.97
C LEU A 79 20.76 -17.63 -1.51
N PHE A 80 21.25 -16.41 -1.72
CA PHE A 80 22.63 -16.17 -2.17
C PHE A 80 23.67 -16.56 -1.12
N ILE A 81 23.38 -16.35 0.17
CA ILE A 81 24.29 -16.72 1.27
C ILE A 81 24.35 -18.24 1.40
N ASP A 82 23.20 -18.92 1.42
CA ASP A 82 23.11 -20.39 1.51
C ASP A 82 23.90 -21.07 0.37
N ARG A 83 23.72 -20.58 -0.87
CA ARG A 83 24.48 -21.07 -2.04
C ARG A 83 25.99 -20.86 -1.92
N ARG A 84 26.45 -19.82 -1.20
CA ARG A 84 27.88 -19.56 -0.99
C ARG A 84 28.48 -20.53 0.02
N GLU A 85 27.75 -20.88 1.07
CA GLU A 85 28.18 -21.85 2.09
C GLU A 85 28.21 -23.28 1.55
N ASP A 86 27.32 -23.61 0.61
CA ASP A 86 27.29 -24.92 -0.08
C ASP A 86 28.41 -25.13 -1.12
N ARG A 87 29.28 -24.14 -1.38
CA ARG A 87 30.46 -24.31 -2.27
C ARG A 87 31.69 -24.75 -1.45
N PRO A 88 32.40 -25.82 -1.86
CA PRO A 88 33.60 -26.30 -1.17
C PRO A 88 34.77 -25.31 -1.24
#